data_AF-A0AAN8K802-F1
#
_entry.id   AF-A0AAN8K802-F1
#
_cell.length_a   1.000
_cell.length_b   1.000
_cell.length_c   1.000
_cell.angle_alpha   90.00
_cell.angle_beta   90.00
_cell.angle_gamma   90.00
#
_symmetry.space_group_name_H-M   'P 1'
#
loop_
_entity.id
_entity.type
_entity.pdbx_description
1 polymer ?
#
loop_
_entity_poly.entity_id
_entity_poly.type
_entity_poly.pdbx_seq_one_letter_code
_entity_poly.pdbx_strand_id
1 'polypeptide(L)'
;MLGPSCTFATFFMVDVEIGLTLTIPIISAGSFGLSCDYKANLTRLLPPARKISNFFVHFWNFTRHGLKMHWKRAYVYKKADQTEDCFWYINAL
;
A
#
# COMPACT_ATOMS: atom_id res chain seq x y z
N MET A 1 -14.48 2.51 13.53
CA MET A 1 -14.66 3.60 12.55
C MET A 1 -14.84 3.02 11.16
N LEU A 2 -15.72 3.58 10.33
CA LEU A 2 -15.90 3.17 8.93
C LEU A 2 -15.15 4.13 8.01
N GLY A 3 -14.37 3.60 7.07
CA GLY A 3 -13.44 4.39 6.25
C GLY A 3 -12.21 4.85 7.05
N PRO A 4 -11.33 5.69 6.47
CA PRO A 4 -11.43 6.35 5.17
C PRO A 4 -10.96 5.46 4.01
N SER A 5 -11.45 5.72 2.80
CA SER A 5 -11.01 4.97 1.60
C SER A 5 -9.67 5.45 1.06
N CYS A 6 -9.26 6.70 1.35
CA CYS A 6 -8.00 7.27 0.90
C CYS A 6 -6.82 6.69 1.70
N THR A 7 -5.80 6.17 1.01
CA THR A 7 -4.59 5.61 1.62
C THR A 7 -3.84 6.66 2.45
N PHE A 8 -3.68 7.88 1.93
CA PHE A 8 -2.93 8.93 2.64
C PHE A 8 -3.60 9.31 3.96
N ALA A 9 -4.93 9.50 3.95
CA ALA A 9 -5.69 9.76 5.16
C ALA A 9 -5.59 8.57 6.14
N THR A 10 -5.70 7.35 5.64
CA THR A 10 -5.62 6.15 6.49
C THR A 10 -4.23 6.01 7.11
N PHE A 11 -3.17 6.29 6.36
CA PHE A 11 -1.79 6.17 6.80
C PHE A 11 -1.55 6.96 8.08
N PHE A 12 -1.92 8.24 8.15
CA PHE A 12 -1.79 9.02 9.38
C PHE A 12 -2.70 8.56 10.53
N MET A 13 -3.76 7.80 10.25
CA MET A 13 -4.66 7.29 11.30
C MET A 13 -4.18 5.96 11.89
N VAL A 14 -3.40 5.19 11.13
CA VAL A 14 -2.96 3.83 11.52
C VAL A 14 -1.46 3.74 11.77
N ASP A 15 -0.70 4.79 11.46
CA ASP A 15 0.72 4.84 11.78
C ASP A 15 0.92 5.04 13.29
N VAL A 16 1.71 4.17 13.91
CA VAL A 16 1.94 4.18 15.36
C VAL A 16 3.04 5.18 15.74
N GLU A 17 3.91 5.54 14.79
CA GLU A 17 5.01 6.48 15.01
C GLU A 17 4.60 7.93 14.73
N ILE A 18 3.67 8.14 13.78
CA ILE A 18 3.25 9.47 13.31
C ILE A 18 1.77 9.78 13.66
N GLY A 19 0.95 8.75 13.90
CA GLY A 19 -0.51 8.87 13.97
C GLY A 19 -1.11 8.83 15.36
N LEU A 20 -2.45 8.96 15.41
CA LEU A 20 -3.20 8.78 16.65
C LEU A 20 -3.10 7.32 17.13
N THR A 21 -2.79 7.11 18.41
CA THR A 21 -2.91 5.80 19.07
C THR A 21 -4.38 5.40 19.18
N LEU A 22 -4.97 4.96 18.06
CA LEU A 22 -6.38 4.66 17.99
C LEU A 22 -6.63 3.24 18.53
N THR A 23 -7.29 3.14 19.67
CA THR A 23 -7.75 1.86 20.25
C THR A 23 -8.97 1.29 19.54
N ILE A 24 -9.60 2.09 18.67
CA ILE A 24 -10.85 1.76 17.98
C ILE A 24 -10.51 1.07 16.65
N PRO A 25 -11.10 -0.08 16.31
CA PRO A 25 -10.85 -0.73 15.03
C PRO A 25 -11.41 0.10 13.86
N ILE A 26 -10.64 0.17 12.78
CA ILE A 26 -11.01 0.80 11.51
C ILE A 26 -11.39 -0.28 10.50
N ILE A 27 -12.56 -0.14 9.88
CA ILE A 27 -13.02 -0.99 8.78
C ILE A 27 -13.12 -0.12 7.53
N SER A 28 -12.24 -0.34 6.56
CA SER A 28 -12.17 0.44 5.33
C SER A 28 -12.56 -0.38 4.11
N ALA A 29 -13.31 0.23 3.19
CA ALA A 29 -13.52 -0.31 1.85
C ALA A 29 -12.42 0.11 0.86
N GLY A 30 -11.40 0.85 1.31
CA GLY A 30 -10.28 1.34 0.51
C GLY A 30 -8.92 1.09 1.19
N SER A 31 -8.06 2.11 1.19
CA SER A 31 -6.74 2.07 1.85
C SER A 31 -5.84 0.95 1.31
N PHE A 32 -5.79 0.85 -0.02
CA PHE A 32 -5.15 -0.28 -0.70
C PHE A 32 -3.63 -0.17 -0.81
N GLY A 33 -3.06 0.98 -0.45
CA GLY A 33 -1.62 1.19 -0.50
C GLY A 33 -0.86 0.32 0.49
N LEU A 34 0.39 -0.01 0.12
CA LEU A 34 1.29 -0.86 0.89
C LEU A 34 1.65 -0.26 2.25
N SER A 35 1.65 1.08 2.35
CA SER A 35 1.78 1.81 3.62
C SER A 35 0.73 1.45 4.69
N CYS A 36 -0.42 0.92 4.29
CA CYS A 36 -1.51 0.51 5.18
C CYS A 36 -1.55 -1.02 5.40
N ASP A 37 -0.57 -1.77 4.91
CA ASP A 37 -0.51 -3.22 5.12
C ASP A 37 -0.06 -3.57 6.54
N TYR A 38 -0.60 -4.70 7.05
CA TYR A 38 -0.24 -5.29 8.36
C TYR A 38 -0.46 -4.37 9.57
N LYS A 39 -1.34 -3.37 9.45
CA LYS A 39 -1.72 -2.50 10.57
C LYS A 39 -2.77 -3.20 11.44
N ALA A 40 -2.47 -3.38 12.73
CA ALA A 40 -3.27 -4.19 13.66
C ALA A 40 -4.75 -3.75 13.76
N ASN A 41 -4.99 -2.43 13.75
CA ASN A 41 -6.33 -1.86 13.91
C ASN A 41 -7.02 -1.51 12.60
N LEU A 42 -6.52 -2.02 11.44
CA LEU A 42 -7.11 -1.78 10.13
C LEU A 42 -7.57 -3.09 9.47
N THR A 43 -8.87 -3.23 9.31
CA THR A 43 -9.49 -4.28 8.50
C THR A 43 -9.97 -3.70 7.17
N ARG A 44 -9.67 -4.36 6.06
CA ARG A 44 -10.09 -3.95 4.72
C ARG A 44 -11.09 -4.94 4.14
N LEU A 45 -12.20 -4.42 3.60
CA LEU A 45 -13.26 -5.23 3.01
C LEU A 45 -12.89 -5.72 1.60
N LEU A 46 -12.17 -4.90 0.84
CA LEU A 46 -11.74 -5.20 -0.52
C LEU A 46 -10.26 -5.66 -0.56
N PRO A 47 -9.87 -6.48 -1.55
CA PRO A 47 -8.48 -6.91 -1.69
C PRO A 47 -7.52 -5.71 -1.85
N PRO A 48 -6.45 -5.61 -1.06
CA PRO A 48 -5.47 -4.55 -1.22
C PRO A 48 -4.63 -4.73 -2.49
N ALA A 49 -3.95 -3.67 -2.91
CA ALA A 49 -3.15 -3.66 -4.13
C ALA A 49 -2.11 -4.81 -4.14
N ARG A 50 -1.52 -5.13 -2.98
CA ARG A 50 -0.59 -6.26 -2.84
C ARG A 50 -1.19 -7.60 -3.29
N LYS A 51 -2.45 -7.89 -2.94
CA LYS A 51 -3.10 -9.16 -3.34
C LYS A 51 -3.33 -9.20 -4.85
N ILE A 52 -3.69 -8.07 -5.46
CA ILE A 52 -3.87 -7.96 -6.92
C ILE A 52 -2.53 -8.13 -7.63
N SER A 53 -1.48 -7.44 -7.18
CA SER A 53 -0.13 -7.60 -7.72
C SER A 53 0.37 -9.04 -7.61
N ASN A 54 0.14 -9.69 -6.46
CA ASN A 54 0.53 -11.07 -6.26
C ASN A 54 -0.26 -12.04 -7.16
N PHE A 55 -1.57 -11.81 -7.31
CA PHE A 55 -2.40 -12.55 -8.26
C PHE A 55 -1.78 -12.49 -9.66
N PHE A 56 -1.42 -11.30 -10.15
CA PHE A 56 -0.81 -11.15 -11.46
C PHE A 56 0.55 -11.86 -11.58
N VAL A 57 1.42 -11.74 -10.58
CA VAL A 57 2.72 -12.45 -10.55
C VAL A 57 2.54 -13.96 -10.69
N HIS A 58 1.60 -14.55 -9.95
CA HIS A 58 1.33 -15.98 -10.04
C HIS A 58 0.60 -16.36 -11.33
N PHE A 59 -0.41 -15.59 -11.73
CA PHE A 59 -1.22 -15.85 -12.91
C PHE A 59 -0.41 -15.80 -14.21
N TRP A 60 0.59 -14.92 -14.30
CA TRP A 60 1.47 -14.87 -15.46
C TRP A 60 2.32 -16.12 -15.65
N ASN A 61 2.64 -16.85 -14.58
CA ASN A 61 3.34 -18.12 -14.69
C ASN A 61 2.49 -19.20 -15.40
N PHE A 62 1.16 -19.06 -15.39
CA PHE A 62 0.24 -20.04 -16.00
C PHE A 62 -0.22 -19.65 -17.41
N THR A 63 -0.34 -18.35 -17.71
CA THR A 63 -0.92 -17.90 -18.99
C THR A 63 0.08 -17.87 -20.13
N ARG A 64 1.25 -17.25 -19.93
CA ARG A 64 2.27 -17.16 -20.97
C ARG A 64 3.65 -16.88 -20.38
N HIS A 65 4.58 -17.80 -20.61
CA HIS A 65 6.00 -17.55 -20.29
C HIS A 65 6.48 -16.28 -21.01
N GLY A 66 7.04 -15.35 -20.24
CA GLY A 66 7.67 -14.14 -20.77
C GLY A 66 6.75 -12.94 -21.00
N LEU A 67 5.49 -12.95 -20.53
CA LEU A 67 4.60 -11.79 -20.69
C LEU A 67 5.13 -10.53 -20.00
N LYS A 68 5.81 -10.69 -18.86
CA LYS A 68 6.57 -9.62 -18.21
C LYS A 68 8.01 -10.10 -17.97
N MET A 69 8.98 -9.34 -18.48
CA MET A 69 10.40 -9.60 -18.25
C MET A 69 10.78 -9.22 -16.81
N HIS A 70 11.76 -9.93 -16.23
CA HIS A 70 12.35 -9.52 -14.96
C HIS A 70 13.03 -8.16 -15.10
N TRP A 71 12.59 -7.20 -14.30
CA TRP A 71 13.22 -5.89 -14.24
C TRP A 71 14.56 -6.04 -13.51
N LYS A 72 15.67 -5.69 -14.18
CA LYS A 72 17.01 -5.70 -13.57
C LYS A 72 17.32 -4.41 -12.81
N ARG A 73 16.64 -3.32 -13.13
CA ARG A 73 16.86 -1.97 -12.58
C ARG A 73 15.53 -1.23 -12.52
N ALA A 74 15.36 -0.43 -11.46
CA ALA A 74 14.29 0.54 -11.33
C ALA A 74 14.92 1.89 -10.97
N TYR A 75 14.38 2.97 -11.52
CA TYR A 75 14.81 4.33 -11.23
C TYR A 75 13.71 5.02 -10.44
N VAL A 76 14.05 5.50 -9.25
CA VAL A 76 13.15 6.31 -8.42
C VAL A 76 13.63 7.75 -8.52
N TYR A 77 12.78 8.63 -9.02
CA TYR A 77 13.07 10.06 -9.08
C TYR A 77 12.69 10.73 -7.75
N LYS A 78 13.62 11.49 -7.17
CA LYS A 78 13.42 12.27 -5.94
C LYS A 78 13.91 13.71 -6.17
N LYS A 79 13.10 14.70 -5.79
CA LYS A 79 13.52 16.12 -5.76
C LYS A 79 14.34 16.41 -4.50
N ALA A 80 15.27 17.36 -4.57
CA ALA A 80 16.17 17.72 -3.47
C ALA A 80 15.41 18.22 -2.23
N ASP A 81 14.46 19.14 -2.43
CA ASP A 81 13.52 19.56 -1.38
C ASP A 81 12.24 18.71 -1.47
N GLN A 82 11.96 17.96 -0.40
CA GLN A 82 10.71 17.22 -0.23
C GLN A 82 9.96 17.79 0.96
N THR A 83 8.70 18.16 0.73
CA THR A 83 7.78 18.56 1.81
C THR A 83 6.98 17.39 2.37
N GLU A 84 6.99 16.23 1.70
CA GLU A 84 6.30 15.03 2.14
C GLU A 84 7.30 13.93 2.50
N ASP A 85 7.22 13.41 3.72
CA ASP A 85 7.98 12.25 4.16
C ASP A 85 7.51 10.98 3.42
N CYS A 86 8.44 10.03 3.27
CA CYS A 86 8.44 8.61 2.86
C CYS A 86 7.16 7.88 2.35
N PHE A 87 5.95 8.38 2.54
CA PHE A 87 4.67 7.85 2.08
C PHE A 87 4.68 7.40 0.61
N TRP A 88 5.21 8.23 -0.30
CA TRP A 88 5.30 7.87 -1.72
C TRP A 88 6.29 6.73 -1.97
N TYR A 89 7.41 6.70 -1.24
CA TYR A 89 8.39 5.64 -1.34
C TYR A 89 7.82 4.30 -0.83
N ILE A 90 7.12 4.32 0.29
CA ILE A 90 6.49 3.15 0.91
C ILE A 90 5.34 2.60 0.05
N ASN A 91 4.64 3.45 -0.71
CA ASN A 91 3.60 3.00 -1.64
C ASN A 91 4.11 2.60 -3.03
N ALA A 92 5.34 3.00 -3.40
CA ALA A 92 5.95 2.67 -4.68
C ALA A 92 6.76 1.36 -4.66
N LEU A 93 7.17 0.91 -3.47
CA LEU A 93 7.74 -0.42 -3.20
C LEU A 93 6.63 -1.46 -3.06
#